data_AF-A0A9D6RK73-F1
#
_entry.id   AF-A0A9D6RK73-F1
#
_cell.length_a   1.000
_cell.length_b   1.000
_cell.length_c   1.000
_cell.angle_alpha   90.00
_cell.angle_beta   90.00
_cell.angle_gamma   90.00
#
_symmetry.space_group_name_H-M   'P 1'
#
loop_
_entity.id
_entity.type
_entity.pdbx_description
1 polymer ?
#
loop_
_entity_poly.entity_id
_entity_poly.type
_entity_poly.pdbx_seq_one_letter_code
_entity_poly.pdbx_strand_id
1 'polypeptide(L)'
;MRRKRGLALITVLLVSLVVLGLVWTGLAFSTNNALHHASVHGRNTARYAAQAGVYRAIMELEKDSDFGGTLSEELPNLEARFEVEVDNRLTDPDPAERLVHLRSVGHFSRYTRALRVTVAPGADSFPAVGSQGPIQSYGINFINAIAGIRTPYAQPGDIHTNSDSPDAIRGSGWLDLTGLASAVGSIQNIVIDPHREENADPISLYQVDKNALLSGSFTASGSVPETVSENLRVAQSIEVPGNLHLASGATLHVQGDLIVHGSITGDGVVVADGSIQARGSPEVDLDNTVGVLLYADEDVELAAPEATKNVDQYVVAADPIVTFFGQMPPLTPIILSENLPVSAPNGIEFFRWYSAQSASPGEEFSRWRDGVGTELEPGLPGDVRDWLDSSRQILPQLEAWANEGGGR
;
A
#
# COMPACT_ATOMS: atom_id res chain seq x y z
N MET A 1 43.87 -67.43 -28.34
CA MET A 1 43.94 -66.02 -27.90
C MET A 1 43.17 -65.02 -28.77
N ARG A 2 42.93 -65.23 -30.08
CA ARG A 2 42.18 -64.29 -30.95
C ARG A 2 40.71 -64.03 -30.55
N ARG A 3 39.98 -65.03 -30.02
CA ARG A 3 38.57 -64.86 -29.58
C ARG A 3 38.37 -63.92 -28.40
N LYS A 4 39.32 -63.85 -27.45
CA LYS A 4 39.21 -62.96 -26.27
C LYS A 4 39.40 -61.48 -26.63
N ARG A 5 40.18 -61.18 -27.68
CA ARG A 5 40.36 -59.80 -28.18
C ARG A 5 39.12 -59.26 -28.89
N GLY A 6 38.37 -60.11 -29.59
CA GLY A 6 37.11 -59.71 -30.23
C GLY A 6 36.02 -59.33 -29.23
N LEU A 7 35.90 -60.06 -28.11
CA LEU A 7 34.92 -59.76 -27.07
C LEU A 7 35.20 -58.41 -26.40
N ALA A 8 36.45 -58.13 -26.04
CA ALA A 8 36.83 -56.86 -25.41
C ALA A 8 36.55 -55.64 -26.30
N LEU A 9 36.80 -55.77 -27.61
CA LEU A 9 36.50 -54.72 -28.58
C LEU A 9 34.99 -54.42 -28.62
N ILE A 10 34.15 -55.46 -28.65
CA ILE A 10 32.69 -55.32 -28.65
C ILE A 10 32.20 -54.66 -27.37
N THR A 11 32.75 -55.04 -26.21
CA THR A 11 32.36 -54.44 -24.92
C THR A 11 32.72 -52.97 -24.85
N VAL A 12 33.94 -52.58 -25.29
CA VAL A 12 34.35 -51.17 -25.33
C VAL A 12 33.43 -50.37 -26.26
N LEU A 13 33.08 -50.92 -27.42
CA LEU A 13 32.23 -50.25 -28.40
C LEU A 13 30.79 -50.06 -27.88
N LEU A 14 30.25 -51.05 -27.17
CA LEU A 14 28.96 -50.96 -26.48
C LEU A 14 28.97 -49.91 -25.37
N VAL A 15 30.00 -49.87 -24.53
CA VAL A 15 30.12 -48.87 -23.46
C VAL A 15 30.25 -47.47 -24.05
N SER A 16 31.05 -47.28 -25.10
CA SER A 16 31.16 -45.99 -25.80
C SER A 16 29.83 -45.54 -26.41
N LEU A 17 29.03 -46.47 -26.96
CA LEU A 17 27.69 -46.17 -27.49
C LEU A 17 26.74 -45.71 -26.38
N VAL A 18 26.76 -46.35 -25.20
CA VAL A 18 25.95 -45.95 -24.04
C VAL A 18 26.36 -44.57 -23.54
N VAL A 19 27.66 -44.31 -23.39
CA VAL A 19 28.16 -43.00 -22.96
C VAL A 19 27.77 -41.90 -23.96
N LEU A 20 27.90 -42.17 -25.26
CA LEU A 20 27.49 -41.23 -26.31
C LEU A 20 25.99 -40.96 -26.28
N GLY A 21 25.18 -41.99 -26.05
CA GLY A 21 23.72 -41.85 -25.86
C GLY A 21 23.36 -40.99 -24.66
N LEU A 22 24.07 -41.16 -23.52
CA LEU A 22 23.89 -40.33 -22.33
C LEU A 22 24.30 -38.87 -22.54
N VAL A 23 25.41 -38.64 -23.23
CA VAL A 23 25.86 -37.27 -23.58
C VAL A 23 24.86 -36.60 -24.52
N TRP A 24 24.36 -37.31 -25.54
CA TRP A 24 23.34 -36.77 -26.44
C TRP A 24 22.02 -36.46 -25.74
N THR A 25 21.54 -37.35 -24.87
CA THR A 25 20.33 -37.06 -24.09
C THR A 25 20.53 -35.90 -23.13
N GLY A 26 21.67 -35.83 -22.43
CA GLY A 26 22.01 -34.71 -21.55
C GLY A 26 22.07 -33.37 -22.30
N LEU A 27 22.69 -33.33 -23.47
CA LEU A 27 22.73 -32.15 -24.34
C LEU A 27 21.32 -31.78 -24.85
N ALA A 28 20.50 -32.76 -25.23
CA ALA A 28 19.12 -32.53 -25.67
C ALA A 28 18.21 -31.98 -24.55
N PHE A 29 18.39 -32.46 -23.30
CA PHE A 29 17.67 -31.90 -22.16
C PHE A 29 18.16 -30.49 -21.80
N SER A 30 19.48 -30.25 -21.87
CA SER A 30 20.07 -28.92 -21.59
C SER A 30 19.62 -27.87 -22.62
N THR A 31 19.59 -28.20 -23.91
CA THR A 31 19.10 -27.29 -24.95
C THR A 31 17.61 -27.01 -24.79
N ASN A 32 16.80 -28.00 -24.45
CA ASN A 32 15.38 -27.80 -24.18
C ASN A 32 15.14 -26.89 -22.96
N ASN A 33 15.90 -27.06 -21.88
CA ASN A 33 15.80 -26.18 -20.71
C ASN A 33 16.28 -24.76 -21.04
N ALA A 34 17.40 -24.59 -21.73
CA ALA A 34 17.89 -23.27 -22.13
C ALA A 34 16.91 -22.54 -23.06
N LEU A 35 16.31 -23.25 -24.03
CA LEU A 35 15.27 -22.70 -24.90
C LEU A 35 13.99 -22.35 -24.12
N HIS A 36 13.63 -23.15 -23.12
CA HIS A 36 12.51 -22.86 -22.24
C HIS A 36 12.76 -21.60 -21.41
N HIS A 37 13.91 -21.49 -20.74
CA HIS A 37 14.30 -20.31 -19.96
C HIS A 37 14.40 -19.06 -20.83
N ALA A 38 15.00 -19.14 -22.01
CA ALA A 38 15.04 -18.03 -22.97
C ALA A 38 13.62 -17.60 -23.41
N SER A 39 12.71 -18.57 -23.59
CA SER A 39 11.32 -18.25 -23.92
C SER A 39 10.52 -17.67 -22.74
N VAL A 40 10.80 -18.08 -21.51
CA VAL A 40 10.16 -17.52 -20.32
C VAL A 40 10.68 -16.11 -20.08
N HIS A 41 11.99 -15.91 -20.13
CA HIS A 41 12.62 -14.60 -20.03
C HIS A 41 12.05 -13.65 -21.08
N GLY A 42 12.03 -14.03 -22.37
CA GLY A 42 11.50 -13.14 -23.40
C GLY A 42 10.00 -12.78 -23.25
N ARG A 43 9.19 -13.69 -22.69
CA ARG A 43 7.78 -13.41 -22.36
C ARG A 43 7.65 -12.46 -21.17
N ASN A 44 8.50 -12.60 -20.16
CA ASN A 44 8.52 -11.75 -18.97
C ASN A 44 9.03 -10.35 -19.32
N THR A 45 10.10 -10.23 -20.10
CA THR A 45 10.61 -8.94 -20.58
C THR A 45 9.56 -8.19 -21.41
N ALA A 46 8.84 -8.88 -22.30
CA ALA A 46 7.72 -8.26 -23.02
C ALA A 46 6.57 -7.83 -22.10
N ARG A 47 6.32 -8.55 -20.99
CA ARG A 47 5.34 -8.14 -19.97
C ARG A 47 5.81 -6.90 -19.20
N TYR A 48 7.07 -6.85 -18.78
CA TYR A 48 7.66 -5.70 -18.09
C TYR A 48 7.63 -4.45 -18.98
N ALA A 49 7.91 -4.61 -20.28
CA ALA A 49 7.75 -3.52 -21.24
C ALA A 49 6.30 -3.00 -21.30
N ALA A 50 5.31 -3.89 -21.32
CA ALA A 50 3.91 -3.47 -21.26
C ALA A 50 3.58 -2.74 -19.95
N GLN A 51 4.10 -3.19 -18.81
CA GLN A 51 3.90 -2.51 -17.51
C GLN A 51 4.53 -1.11 -17.51
N ALA A 52 5.77 -0.98 -18.00
CA ALA A 52 6.43 0.30 -18.15
C ALA A 52 5.61 1.28 -19.00
N GLY A 53 4.97 0.80 -20.07
CA GLY A 53 4.07 1.61 -20.88
C GLY A 53 2.84 2.10 -20.12
N VAL A 54 2.25 1.28 -19.24
CA VAL A 54 1.13 1.70 -18.37
C VAL A 54 1.59 2.83 -17.45
N TYR A 55 2.73 2.67 -16.76
CA TYR A 55 3.28 3.71 -15.87
C TYR A 55 3.59 5.01 -16.63
N ARG A 56 4.20 4.91 -17.80
CA ARG A 56 4.53 6.09 -18.62
C ARG A 56 3.25 6.82 -19.06
N ALA A 57 2.19 6.11 -19.44
CA ALA A 57 0.91 6.73 -19.79
C ALA A 57 0.25 7.41 -18.59
N ILE A 58 0.31 6.82 -17.39
CA ILE A 58 -0.15 7.46 -16.14
C ILE A 58 0.62 8.76 -15.88
N MET A 59 1.96 8.75 -16.00
CA MET A 59 2.76 9.97 -15.84
C MET A 59 2.42 11.08 -16.83
N GLU A 60 2.01 10.75 -18.06
CA GLU A 60 1.57 11.77 -19.04
C GLU A 60 0.17 12.29 -18.69
N LEU A 61 -0.74 11.43 -18.21
CA LEU A 61 -2.05 11.84 -17.68
C LEU A 61 -1.92 12.73 -16.43
N GLU A 62 -0.91 12.51 -15.58
CA GLU A 62 -0.62 13.37 -14.42
C GLU A 62 -0.14 14.76 -14.83
N LYS A 63 0.60 14.87 -15.94
CA LYS A 63 1.08 16.17 -16.48
C LYS A 63 -0.01 16.91 -17.26
N ASP A 64 -0.83 16.16 -17.98
CA ASP A 64 -1.91 16.66 -18.83
C ASP A 64 -3.12 15.73 -18.69
N SER A 65 -4.12 16.17 -17.92
CA SER A 65 -5.34 15.39 -17.65
C SER A 65 -6.15 15.09 -18.91
N ASP A 66 -5.95 15.84 -20.00
CA ASP A 66 -6.62 15.62 -21.28
C ASP A 66 -5.81 14.72 -22.22
N PHE A 67 -4.67 14.17 -21.76
CA PHE A 67 -3.82 13.31 -22.55
C PHE A 67 -4.58 12.07 -23.05
N GLY A 68 -4.50 11.81 -24.35
CA GLY A 68 -5.08 10.65 -25.01
C GLY A 68 -4.31 10.30 -26.28
N GLY A 69 -4.60 9.12 -26.86
CA GLY A 69 -3.96 8.65 -28.08
C GLY A 69 -2.89 7.58 -27.83
N THR A 70 -1.85 7.52 -28.68
CA THR A 70 -0.86 6.45 -28.64
C THR A 70 0.51 6.96 -28.19
N LEU A 71 1.11 6.27 -27.23
CA LEU A 71 2.46 6.48 -26.73
C LEU A 71 3.33 5.28 -27.10
N SER A 72 4.53 5.49 -27.64
CA SER A 72 5.48 4.40 -27.89
C SER A 72 6.90 4.82 -27.57
N GLU A 73 7.63 3.95 -26.88
CA GLU A 73 8.99 4.20 -26.43
C GLU A 73 9.81 2.90 -26.41
N GLU A 74 11.11 3.02 -26.65
CA GLU A 74 12.08 1.94 -26.44
C GLU A 74 12.69 2.07 -25.05
N LEU A 75 12.72 0.97 -24.29
CA LEU A 75 13.32 0.94 -22.96
C LEU A 75 14.85 0.97 -23.11
N PRO A 76 15.54 1.90 -22.44
CA PRO A 76 16.99 1.97 -22.46
C PRO A 76 17.59 0.62 -22.04
N ASN A 77 18.58 0.14 -22.80
CA ASN A 77 19.39 -1.04 -22.49
C ASN A 77 18.70 -2.41 -22.52
N LEU A 78 17.40 -2.48 -22.85
CA LEU A 78 16.64 -3.75 -22.79
C LEU A 78 16.21 -4.33 -24.15
N GLU A 79 16.53 -3.69 -25.28
CA GLU A 79 16.03 -4.03 -26.63
C GLU A 79 14.51 -4.31 -26.65
N ALA A 80 13.80 -3.73 -25.69
CA ALA A 80 12.39 -3.89 -25.46
C ALA A 80 11.71 -2.56 -25.74
N ARG A 81 10.47 -2.60 -26.21
CA ARG A 81 9.69 -1.40 -26.46
C ARG A 81 8.24 -1.62 -26.08
N PHE A 82 7.50 -0.55 -25.87
CA PHE A 82 6.07 -0.62 -25.66
C PHE A 82 5.31 0.31 -26.59
N GLU A 83 4.03 0.02 -26.75
CA GLU A 83 3.03 0.86 -27.41
C GLU A 83 1.78 0.85 -26.53
N VAL A 84 1.35 2.03 -26.07
CA VAL A 84 0.19 2.20 -25.21
C VAL A 84 -0.83 3.04 -25.91
N GLU A 85 -2.05 2.53 -26.00
CA GLU A 85 -3.23 3.25 -26.44
C GLU A 85 -4.00 3.75 -25.20
N VAL A 86 -4.28 5.05 -25.16
CA VAL A 86 -4.97 5.76 -24.08
C VAL A 86 -6.30 6.27 -24.60
N ASP A 87 -7.39 5.63 -24.18
CA ASP A 87 -8.76 6.09 -24.39
C ASP A 87 -9.18 6.86 -23.13
N ASN A 88 -8.94 8.18 -23.15
CA ASN A 88 -9.25 9.08 -22.05
C ASN A 88 -10.70 9.57 -22.18
N ARG A 89 -11.54 9.23 -21.20
CA ARG A 89 -12.92 9.67 -21.11
C ARG A 89 -13.20 10.49 -19.86
N LEU A 90 -12.19 11.15 -19.30
CA LEU A 90 -12.33 11.93 -18.07
C LEU A 90 -13.38 13.04 -18.18
N THR A 91 -13.61 13.56 -19.39
CA THR A 91 -14.60 14.60 -19.68
C THR A 91 -15.97 14.07 -20.07
N ASP A 92 -16.23 12.75 -19.95
CA ASP A 92 -17.53 12.19 -20.31
C ASP A 92 -18.65 12.80 -19.44
N PRO A 93 -19.78 13.22 -20.04
CA PRO A 93 -20.91 13.76 -19.30
C PRO A 93 -21.52 12.75 -18.32
N ASP A 94 -21.41 11.43 -18.56
CA ASP A 94 -21.82 10.39 -17.61
C ASP A 94 -20.68 10.10 -16.62
N PRO A 95 -20.84 10.40 -15.31
CA PRO A 95 -19.82 10.12 -14.30
C PRO A 95 -19.39 8.65 -14.24
N ALA A 96 -20.27 7.70 -14.59
CA ALA A 96 -19.95 6.27 -14.59
C ALA A 96 -18.99 5.87 -15.73
N GLU A 97 -18.89 6.70 -16.77
CA GLU A 97 -18.04 6.48 -17.95
C GLU A 97 -16.75 7.33 -17.90
N ARG A 98 -16.53 8.10 -16.82
CA ARG A 98 -15.31 8.89 -16.60
C ARG A 98 -14.14 7.99 -16.21
N LEU A 99 -13.67 7.20 -17.15
CA LEU A 99 -12.57 6.26 -16.98
C LEU A 99 -11.54 6.51 -18.08
N VAL A 100 -10.29 6.16 -17.81
CA VAL A 100 -9.23 6.05 -18.80
C VAL A 100 -8.96 4.58 -19.06
N HIS A 101 -9.14 4.12 -20.30
CA HIS A 101 -8.77 2.78 -20.68
C HIS A 101 -7.39 2.79 -21.34
N LEU A 102 -6.46 2.05 -20.76
CA LEU A 102 -5.11 1.86 -21.26
C LEU A 102 -4.98 0.46 -21.86
N ARG A 103 -4.46 0.38 -23.08
CA ARG A 103 -4.00 -0.88 -23.68
C ARG A 103 -2.52 -0.77 -24.00
N SER A 104 -1.69 -1.36 -23.16
CA SER A 104 -0.23 -1.38 -23.35
C SER A 104 0.24 -2.70 -23.95
N VAL A 105 1.00 -2.65 -25.02
CA VAL A 105 1.60 -3.80 -25.70
C VAL A 105 3.11 -3.68 -25.62
N GLY A 106 3.75 -4.61 -24.90
CA GLY A 106 5.19 -4.72 -24.80
C GLY A 106 5.74 -5.73 -25.79
N HIS A 107 6.87 -5.38 -26.39
CA HIS A 107 7.60 -6.14 -27.39
C HIS A 107 9.03 -6.38 -26.93
N PHE A 108 9.49 -7.62 -27.05
CA PHE A 108 10.89 -7.99 -26.87
C PHE A 108 11.24 -9.15 -27.80
N SER A 109 12.16 -8.93 -28.74
CA SER A 109 12.45 -9.88 -29.81
C SER A 109 11.17 -10.31 -30.55
N ARG A 110 10.87 -11.62 -30.61
CA ARG A 110 9.63 -12.18 -31.20
C ARG A 110 8.44 -12.25 -30.23
N TYR A 111 8.62 -11.87 -28.96
CA TYR A 111 7.59 -12.00 -27.94
C TYR A 111 6.81 -10.70 -27.78
N THR A 112 5.49 -10.84 -27.71
CA THR A 112 4.55 -9.74 -27.49
C THR A 112 3.63 -10.07 -26.32
N ARG A 113 3.37 -9.09 -25.45
CA ARG A 113 2.41 -9.17 -24.35
C ARG A 113 1.58 -7.90 -24.29
N ALA A 114 0.29 -8.05 -24.04
CA ALA A 114 -0.63 -6.93 -23.91
C ALA A 114 -1.24 -6.92 -22.51
N LEU A 115 -1.37 -5.73 -21.95
CA LEU A 115 -2.09 -5.42 -20.73
C LEU A 115 -3.25 -4.49 -21.09
N ARG A 116 -4.40 -4.71 -20.43
CA ARG A 116 -5.52 -3.77 -20.45
C ARG A 116 -5.72 -3.31 -19.02
N VAL A 117 -5.69 -2.01 -18.81
CA VAL A 117 -5.83 -1.38 -17.51
C VAL A 117 -6.93 -0.34 -17.65
N THR A 118 -7.87 -0.34 -16.72
CA THR A 118 -8.83 0.77 -16.59
C THR A 118 -8.36 1.59 -15.40
N VAL A 119 -8.02 2.84 -15.67
CA VAL A 119 -7.64 3.84 -14.68
C VAL A 119 -8.85 4.76 -14.54
N ALA A 120 -9.58 4.66 -13.44
CA ALA A 120 -10.46 5.75 -13.10
C ALA A 120 -9.57 6.95 -12.72
N PRO A 121 -9.88 8.19 -13.15
CA PRO A 121 -9.41 9.32 -12.35
C PRO A 121 -9.91 9.04 -10.95
N GLY A 122 -9.13 9.30 -9.92
CA GLY A 122 -9.64 9.20 -8.57
C GLY A 122 -10.83 10.16 -8.40
N ALA A 123 -12.06 9.70 -8.64
CA ALA A 123 -13.12 9.90 -7.65
C ALA A 123 -12.81 9.07 -6.38
N ASP A 124 -11.80 8.21 -6.47
CA ASP A 124 -11.36 7.18 -5.54
C ASP A 124 -10.08 7.51 -4.76
N SER A 125 -9.54 8.74 -4.84
CA SER A 125 -8.94 9.32 -3.65
C SER A 125 -10.08 9.93 -2.84
N PHE A 126 -10.96 9.10 -2.28
CA PHE A 126 -11.76 9.60 -1.17
C PHE A 126 -10.73 10.04 -0.13
N PRO A 127 -10.67 11.33 0.24
CA PRO A 127 -9.82 11.69 1.34
C PRO A 127 -10.38 10.89 2.53
N ALA A 128 -9.63 9.96 3.09
CA ALA A 128 -10.06 9.29 4.32
C ALA A 128 -10.43 10.34 5.38
N VAL A 129 -9.74 11.49 5.33
CA VAL A 129 -10.10 12.70 6.06
C VAL A 129 -10.10 13.93 5.16
N GLY A 130 -11.26 14.55 5.00
CA GLY A 130 -11.46 15.84 4.34
C GLY A 130 -11.89 16.93 5.32
N SER A 131 -11.45 18.16 5.10
CA SER A 131 -11.86 19.29 5.95
C SER A 131 -11.80 20.65 5.23
N GLN A 132 -12.64 21.60 5.63
CA GLN A 132 -12.47 23.01 5.26
C GLN A 132 -11.48 23.74 6.19
N GLY A 133 -11.36 23.30 7.45
CA GLY A 133 -10.42 23.79 8.46
C GLY A 133 -9.12 22.96 8.52
N PRO A 134 -8.20 23.30 9.43
CA PRO A 134 -6.99 22.51 9.66
C PRO A 134 -7.27 21.06 10.09
N ILE A 135 -6.37 20.16 9.72
CA ILE A 135 -6.34 18.77 10.18
C ILE A 135 -5.18 18.61 11.16
N GLN A 136 -5.50 18.18 12.39
CA GLN A 136 -4.53 17.96 13.46
C GLN A 136 -4.53 16.49 13.88
N SER A 137 -3.32 15.91 13.95
CA SER A 137 -3.12 14.51 14.36
C SER A 137 -2.17 14.44 15.55
N TYR A 138 -2.57 13.71 16.58
CA TYR A 138 -1.84 13.59 17.85
C TYR A 138 -1.55 12.13 18.19
N GLY A 139 -0.29 11.80 18.44
CA GLY A 139 0.13 10.42 18.72
C GLY A 139 0.39 9.63 17.45
N ILE A 140 0.15 8.31 17.50
CA ILE A 140 0.33 7.45 16.33
C ILE A 140 -1.03 7.20 15.71
N ASN A 141 -1.25 7.74 14.52
CA ASN A 141 -2.51 7.63 13.78
C ASN A 141 -2.22 7.02 12.41
N PHE A 142 -3.06 6.08 11.99
CA PHE A 142 -2.98 5.42 10.69
C PHE A 142 -4.20 5.83 9.87
N ILE A 143 -3.99 6.34 8.65
CA ILE A 143 -5.07 6.78 7.75
C ILE A 143 -4.95 6.04 6.41
N ASN A 144 -6.02 5.33 6.03
CA ASN A 144 -6.17 4.55 4.79
C ASN A 144 -7.49 4.92 4.09
N ALA A 145 -7.57 4.87 2.75
CA ALA A 145 -8.78 5.20 1.97
C ALA A 145 -9.22 4.05 1.05
N ILE A 146 -10.40 4.23 0.47
CA ILE A 146 -11.15 3.24 -0.28
C ILE A 146 -11.09 3.57 -1.78
N ALA A 147 -10.86 2.57 -2.63
CA ALA A 147 -11.02 2.66 -4.10
C ALA A 147 -12.48 2.67 -4.58
N GLY A 148 -13.41 3.17 -3.76
CA GLY A 148 -14.84 3.23 -4.04
C GLY A 148 -15.66 2.00 -3.63
N ILE A 149 -16.99 2.20 -3.65
CA ILE A 149 -18.05 1.29 -3.15
C ILE A 149 -18.05 -0.09 -3.85
N ARG A 150 -17.39 -0.23 -5.01
CA ARG A 150 -17.42 -1.44 -5.84
C ARG A 150 -16.14 -2.29 -5.77
N THR A 151 -15.09 -1.81 -5.11
CA THR A 151 -13.77 -2.46 -5.08
C THR A 151 -13.10 -2.26 -3.71
N PRO A 152 -13.48 -3.06 -2.69
CA PRO A 152 -13.02 -2.90 -1.31
C PRO A 152 -11.65 -3.58 -1.09
N TYR A 153 -10.61 -3.09 -1.78
CA TYR A 153 -9.23 -3.40 -1.41
C TYR A 153 -8.64 -2.17 -0.72
N ALA A 154 -7.80 -2.38 0.30
CA ALA A 154 -7.06 -1.30 0.96
C ALA A 154 -6.26 -0.52 -0.08
N GLN A 155 -6.52 0.79 -0.17
CA GLN A 155 -5.80 1.72 -1.02
C GLN A 155 -5.16 2.83 -0.19
N PRO A 156 -4.16 3.52 -0.78
CA PRO A 156 -3.61 4.74 -0.23
C PRO A 156 -4.68 5.66 0.37
N GLY A 157 -4.58 5.95 1.67
CA GLY A 157 -5.42 6.92 2.36
C GLY A 157 -4.99 8.33 2.10
N ASP A 158 -5.84 9.14 1.50
CA ASP A 158 -5.52 10.54 1.25
C ASP A 158 -6.07 11.42 2.37
N ILE A 159 -5.37 12.51 2.70
CA ILE A 159 -5.93 13.59 3.51
C ILE A 159 -5.93 14.88 2.71
N HIS A 160 -7.03 15.62 2.82
CA HIS A 160 -7.18 16.90 2.12
C HIS A 160 -7.79 17.97 3.02
N THR A 161 -7.20 19.16 3.00
CA THR A 161 -7.81 20.35 3.62
C THR A 161 -7.83 21.55 2.68
N ASN A 162 -8.96 22.25 2.67
CA ASN A 162 -9.08 23.55 1.99
C ASN A 162 -8.53 24.72 2.83
N SER A 163 -8.00 24.47 4.03
CA SER A 163 -7.47 25.51 4.91
C SER A 163 -6.22 26.14 4.30
N ASP A 164 -6.20 27.47 4.22
CA ASP A 164 -5.04 28.29 3.83
C ASP A 164 -4.12 28.62 5.02
N SER A 165 -4.37 28.03 6.18
CA SER A 165 -3.57 28.22 7.39
C SER A 165 -2.10 27.82 7.17
N PRO A 166 -1.13 28.53 7.79
CA PRO A 166 0.27 28.11 7.81
C PRO A 166 0.48 26.71 8.39
N ASP A 167 -0.48 26.19 9.17
CA ASP A 167 -0.45 24.83 9.74
C ASP A 167 -1.71 24.07 9.29
N ALA A 168 -1.98 24.01 7.98
CA ALA A 168 -3.19 23.41 7.44
C ALA A 168 -3.28 21.90 7.75
N ILE A 169 -2.15 21.19 7.71
CA ILE A 169 -2.05 19.83 8.26
C ILE A 169 -0.89 19.76 9.22
N ARG A 170 -1.15 19.28 10.44
CA ARG A 170 -0.17 19.22 11.51
C ARG A 170 -0.21 17.90 12.26
N GLY A 171 0.93 17.21 12.31
CA GLY A 171 1.15 16.07 13.20
C GLY A 171 1.96 16.44 14.44
N SER A 172 1.55 15.99 15.62
CA SER A 172 2.45 15.83 16.78
C SER A 172 2.49 14.36 17.19
N GLY A 173 3.40 13.62 16.55
CA GLY A 173 3.49 12.16 16.64
C GLY A 173 3.78 11.55 15.26
N TRP A 174 3.42 10.29 15.06
CA TRP A 174 3.50 9.62 13.75
C TRP A 174 2.11 9.63 13.11
N LEU A 175 1.92 10.40 12.06
CA LEU A 175 0.79 10.25 11.17
C LEU A 175 1.27 9.41 9.99
N ASP A 176 0.89 8.14 9.97
CA ASP A 176 1.15 7.22 8.87
C ASP A 176 -0.03 7.27 7.90
N LEU A 177 0.28 7.72 6.68
CA LEU A 177 -0.68 7.95 5.63
C LEU A 177 -0.30 7.04 4.47
N THR A 178 -1.16 6.09 4.13
CA THR A 178 -0.86 5.20 3.00
C THR A 178 -0.98 5.90 1.65
N GLY A 179 -1.57 7.10 1.59
CA GLY A 179 -1.71 7.92 0.39
C GLY A 179 -1.20 9.36 0.50
N LEU A 180 -1.80 10.26 -0.25
CA LEU A 180 -1.32 11.63 -0.46
C LEU A 180 -1.91 12.60 0.55
N ALA A 181 -1.06 13.47 1.09
CA ALA A 181 -1.49 14.65 1.85
C ALA A 181 -1.53 15.87 0.93
N SER A 182 -2.64 16.60 0.92
CA SER A 182 -2.77 17.84 0.15
C SER A 182 -3.47 18.93 0.96
N ALA A 183 -3.02 20.17 0.80
CA ALA A 183 -3.55 21.32 1.51
C ALA A 183 -3.44 22.59 0.65
N VAL A 184 -4.35 23.55 0.87
CA VAL A 184 -4.20 24.92 0.33
C VAL A 184 -3.09 25.68 1.06
N GLY A 185 -2.96 25.46 2.37
CA GLY A 185 -1.92 26.00 3.24
C GLY A 185 -0.67 25.12 3.31
N SER A 186 0.02 25.13 4.44
CA SER A 186 1.26 24.37 4.61
C SER A 186 1.09 23.07 5.41
N ILE A 187 1.96 22.10 5.13
CA ILE A 187 1.99 20.78 5.75
C ILE A 187 3.19 20.68 6.71
N GLN A 188 2.97 20.28 7.96
CA GLN A 188 4.02 20.15 8.97
C GLN A 188 4.02 18.77 9.66
N ASN A 189 5.21 18.17 9.79
CA ASN A 189 5.46 16.94 10.54
C ASN A 189 4.56 15.76 10.13
N ILE A 190 4.48 15.47 8.83
CA ILE A 190 3.83 14.26 8.32
C ILE A 190 4.92 13.34 7.78
N VAL A 191 4.89 12.08 8.18
CA VAL A 191 5.68 11.03 7.54
C VAL A 191 4.82 10.50 6.38
N ILE A 192 4.96 11.14 5.23
CA ILE A 192 4.39 10.64 3.96
C ILE A 192 5.37 9.57 3.47
N ASP A 193 4.87 8.47 2.91
CA ASP A 193 5.68 7.37 2.33
C ASP A 193 7.00 7.90 1.70
N PRO A 194 8.19 7.42 2.14
CA PRO A 194 9.50 7.97 1.79
C PRO A 194 9.89 7.91 0.30
N HIS A 195 9.00 7.44 -0.59
CA HIS A 195 9.22 7.47 -2.03
C HIS A 195 8.76 8.74 -2.76
N ARG A 196 8.22 9.75 -2.06
CA ARG A 196 7.92 11.05 -2.67
C ARG A 196 7.99 12.23 -1.69
N GLU A 197 9.20 12.59 -1.27
CA GLU A 197 9.47 13.98 -0.84
C GLU A 197 9.51 14.89 -2.09
N GLU A 198 8.35 15.16 -2.67
CA GLU A 198 8.19 16.38 -3.47
C GLU A 198 7.60 17.43 -2.52
N ASN A 199 8.30 18.56 -2.37
CA ASN A 199 7.64 19.80 -1.99
C ASN A 199 6.48 19.95 -2.99
N ALA A 200 5.28 19.58 -2.57
CA ALA A 200 4.13 19.62 -3.46
C ALA A 200 3.95 21.07 -3.88
N ASP A 201 4.23 21.36 -5.16
CA ASP A 201 3.69 22.55 -5.79
C ASP A 201 2.18 22.57 -5.50
N PRO A 202 1.56 23.71 -5.19
CA PRO A 202 0.14 23.79 -4.84
C PRO A 202 -0.68 23.18 -5.97
N ILE A 203 -1.14 21.94 -5.78
CA ILE A 203 -2.00 21.26 -6.74
C ILE A 203 -3.34 21.99 -6.70
N SER A 204 -3.72 22.55 -7.84
CA SER A 204 -4.98 23.25 -8.03
C SER A 204 -6.19 22.36 -7.74
N LEU A 205 -6.92 22.71 -6.66
CA LEU A 205 -8.38 22.80 -6.56
C LEU A 205 -9.22 21.50 -6.63
N TYR A 206 -8.79 20.40 -6.02
CA TYR A 206 -9.77 19.37 -5.62
C TYR A 206 -10.49 19.83 -4.34
N GLN A 207 -11.66 20.47 -4.49
CA GLN A 207 -12.51 20.77 -3.34
C GLN A 207 -13.42 19.58 -3.04
N VAL A 208 -13.43 19.13 -1.80
CA VAL A 208 -14.41 18.13 -1.34
C VAL A 208 -15.82 18.76 -1.33
N ASP A 209 -16.71 18.25 -2.19
CA ASP A 209 -18.11 18.71 -2.26
C ASP A 209 -18.96 18.00 -1.20
N LYS A 210 -19.18 18.68 -0.07
CA LYS A 210 -20.08 18.25 1.00
C LYS A 210 -21.47 17.85 0.51
N ASN A 211 -22.02 18.53 -0.48
CA ASN A 211 -23.39 18.26 -0.94
C ASN A 211 -23.51 16.92 -1.63
N ALA A 212 -22.44 16.46 -2.28
CA ALA A 212 -22.37 15.11 -2.85
C ALA A 212 -22.44 14.03 -1.75
N LEU A 213 -21.75 14.26 -0.63
CA LEU A 213 -21.74 13.37 0.54
C LEU A 213 -23.10 13.31 1.26
N LEU A 214 -23.85 14.41 1.26
CA LEU A 214 -25.16 14.51 1.90
C LEU A 214 -26.34 14.18 0.97
N SER A 215 -26.09 13.45 -0.11
CA SER A 215 -27.16 13.03 -1.02
C SER A 215 -28.03 11.93 -0.39
N GLY A 216 -29.34 11.95 -0.69
CA GLY A 216 -30.31 10.96 -0.19
C GLY A 216 -31.16 11.44 0.99
N SER A 217 -31.92 10.50 1.57
CA SER A 217 -32.82 10.76 2.71
C SER A 217 -32.15 10.45 4.04
N PHE A 218 -32.49 11.21 5.07
CA PHE A 218 -31.93 11.05 6.42
C PHE A 218 -33.04 10.87 7.47
N THR A 219 -32.83 9.95 8.40
CA THR A 219 -33.62 9.83 9.63
C THR A 219 -33.11 10.85 10.64
N ALA A 220 -33.99 11.71 11.17
CA ALA A 220 -33.61 12.66 12.22
C ALA A 220 -33.53 11.94 13.59
N SER A 221 -32.46 12.20 14.34
CA SER A 221 -32.25 11.66 15.69
C SER A 221 -31.66 12.70 16.63
N GLY A 222 -31.95 12.57 17.93
CA GLY A 222 -31.35 13.37 18.99
C GLY A 222 -30.06 12.78 19.57
N SER A 223 -29.70 11.55 19.19
CA SER A 223 -28.50 10.84 19.65
C SER A 223 -27.91 9.98 18.53
N VAL A 224 -26.62 9.67 18.65
CA VAL A 224 -25.93 8.72 17.76
C VAL A 224 -25.84 7.36 18.46
N PRO A 225 -26.39 6.28 17.87
CA PRO A 225 -26.16 4.93 18.38
C PRO A 225 -24.71 4.52 18.16
N GLU A 226 -24.23 3.53 18.92
CA GLU A 226 -22.89 2.94 18.72
C GLU A 226 -22.68 2.43 17.29
N THR A 227 -23.74 1.91 16.66
CA THR A 227 -23.73 1.49 15.25
C THR A 227 -24.76 2.28 14.43
N VAL A 228 -24.30 2.96 13.39
CA VAL A 228 -25.11 3.68 12.42
C VAL A 228 -25.27 2.83 11.16
N SER A 229 -26.44 2.20 11.01
CA SER A 229 -26.74 1.31 9.87
C SER A 229 -27.44 1.97 8.68
N GLU A 230 -27.88 3.22 8.84
CA GLU A 230 -28.61 3.98 7.83
C GLU A 230 -28.24 5.47 7.91
N ASN A 231 -28.69 6.24 6.91
CA ASN A 231 -28.45 7.68 6.89
C ASN A 231 -29.12 8.38 8.08
N LEU A 232 -28.32 8.90 8.99
CA LEU A 232 -28.74 9.50 10.25
C LEU A 232 -28.37 10.98 10.27
N ARG A 233 -29.29 11.85 10.67
CA ARG A 233 -29.03 13.28 10.89
C ARG A 233 -29.25 13.65 12.35
N VAL A 234 -28.27 14.32 12.96
CA VAL A 234 -28.34 14.88 14.31
C VAL A 234 -28.27 16.40 14.21
N ALA A 235 -29.30 17.10 14.68
CA ALA A 235 -29.48 18.54 14.45
C ALA A 235 -28.71 19.46 15.42
N GLN A 236 -27.71 18.92 16.11
CA GLN A 236 -26.93 19.60 17.15
C GLN A 236 -25.56 18.93 17.31
N SER A 237 -24.62 19.59 18.00
CA SER A 237 -23.37 18.96 18.44
C SER A 237 -23.66 17.74 19.31
N ILE A 238 -22.86 16.68 19.17
CA ILE A 238 -23.07 15.41 19.85
C ILE A 238 -21.77 14.77 20.30
N GLU A 239 -21.84 14.09 21.44
CA GLU A 239 -20.75 13.33 22.04
C GLU A 239 -21.10 11.84 22.05
N VAL A 240 -20.21 11.01 21.50
CA VAL A 240 -20.30 9.56 21.51
C VAL A 240 -19.29 9.04 22.54
N PRO A 241 -19.75 8.46 23.66
CA PRO A 241 -18.88 8.12 24.80
C PRO A 241 -17.94 6.94 24.54
N GLY A 242 -18.08 6.24 23.41
CA GLY A 242 -17.26 5.08 23.06
C GLY A 242 -16.99 5.02 21.57
N ASN A 243 -16.87 3.81 21.04
CA ASN A 243 -16.65 3.59 19.62
C ASN A 243 -17.89 3.97 18.80
N LEU A 244 -17.66 4.40 17.57
CA LEU A 244 -18.68 4.69 16.58
C LEU A 244 -18.43 3.81 15.36
N HIS A 245 -19.36 2.90 15.07
CA HIS A 245 -19.29 2.05 13.90
C HIS A 245 -20.30 2.52 12.83
N LEU A 246 -19.86 2.72 11.59
CA LEU A 246 -20.73 3.04 10.46
C LEU A 246 -20.82 1.86 9.50
N ALA A 247 -22.02 1.36 9.24
CA ALA A 247 -22.21 0.31 8.25
C ALA A 247 -21.96 0.83 6.83
N SER A 248 -21.66 -0.08 5.90
CA SER A 248 -21.48 0.24 4.49
C SER A 248 -22.69 0.98 3.90
N GLY A 249 -22.43 2.13 3.29
CA GLY A 249 -23.44 3.00 2.69
C GLY A 249 -24.23 3.86 3.68
N ALA A 250 -23.95 3.79 4.98
CA ALA A 250 -24.57 4.67 5.97
C ALA A 250 -23.84 6.02 6.03
N THR A 251 -24.61 7.11 6.16
CA THR A 251 -24.07 8.47 6.36
C THR A 251 -24.56 9.05 7.68
N LEU A 252 -23.64 9.41 8.57
CA LEU A 252 -23.91 10.22 9.76
C LEU A 252 -23.70 11.70 9.44
N HIS A 253 -24.75 12.51 9.51
CA HIS A 253 -24.68 13.97 9.38
C HIS A 253 -24.94 14.65 10.74
N VAL A 254 -23.95 15.36 11.27
CA VAL A 254 -24.05 16.13 12.52
C VAL A 254 -24.08 17.63 12.20
N GLN A 255 -25.14 18.32 12.59
CA GLN A 255 -25.29 19.77 12.42
C GLN A 255 -24.65 20.54 13.59
N GLY A 256 -23.35 20.31 13.77
CA GLY A 256 -22.54 20.84 14.86
C GLY A 256 -21.26 20.01 14.99
N ASP A 257 -20.69 20.02 16.19
CA ASP A 257 -19.47 19.27 16.49
C ASP A 257 -19.78 17.80 16.76
N LEU A 258 -18.89 16.92 16.32
CA LEU A 258 -18.89 15.51 16.68
C LEU A 258 -17.67 15.19 17.53
N ILE A 259 -17.89 14.75 18.76
CA ILE A 259 -16.83 14.26 19.65
C ILE A 259 -17.04 12.77 19.87
N VAL A 260 -16.07 11.95 19.49
CA VAL A 260 -16.06 10.50 19.70
C VAL A 260 -14.91 10.15 20.65
N HIS A 261 -15.24 9.56 21.81
CA HIS A 261 -14.24 9.18 22.82
C HIS A 261 -13.57 7.82 22.54
N GLY A 262 -14.01 7.13 21.50
CA GLY A 262 -13.42 5.90 20.98
C GLY A 262 -13.16 5.96 19.48
N SER A 263 -12.83 4.82 18.88
CA SER A 263 -12.53 4.73 17.46
C SER A 263 -13.77 4.95 16.60
N ILE A 264 -13.59 5.59 15.45
CA ILE A 264 -14.59 5.60 14.37
C ILE A 264 -14.21 4.49 13.38
N THR A 265 -15.05 3.46 13.23
CA THR A 265 -14.79 2.28 12.39
C THR A 265 -15.94 1.96 11.43
N GLY A 266 -15.72 1.03 10.50
CA GLY A 266 -16.69 0.61 9.49
C GLY A 266 -16.46 1.26 8.14
N ASP A 267 -17.50 1.35 7.32
CA ASP A 267 -17.43 1.55 5.86
C ASP A 267 -18.32 2.73 5.39
N GLY A 268 -18.76 3.57 6.33
CA GLY A 268 -19.69 4.67 6.07
C GLY A 268 -19.05 6.04 5.95
N VAL A 269 -19.90 7.07 5.99
CA VAL A 269 -19.49 8.48 5.85
C VAL A 269 -19.94 9.27 7.08
N VAL A 270 -19.04 10.08 7.63
CA VAL A 270 -19.34 11.07 8.68
C VAL A 270 -19.17 12.47 8.11
N VAL A 271 -20.21 13.29 8.25
CA VAL A 271 -20.22 14.70 7.85
C VAL A 271 -20.60 15.54 9.07
N ALA A 272 -19.74 16.46 9.48
CA ALA A 272 -20.03 17.43 10.54
C ALA A 272 -20.07 18.86 9.97
N ASP A 273 -21.09 19.63 10.34
CA ASP A 273 -21.19 21.08 10.06
C ASP A 273 -20.25 21.90 10.98
N GLY A 274 -19.70 21.29 12.03
CA GLY A 274 -18.67 21.85 12.90
C GLY A 274 -17.37 21.02 12.83
N SER A 275 -16.72 20.83 13.97
CA SER A 275 -15.48 20.07 14.08
C SER A 275 -15.72 18.57 14.33
N ILE A 276 -14.78 17.71 13.89
CA ILE A 276 -14.73 16.28 14.27
C ILE A 276 -13.55 16.06 15.21
N GLN A 277 -13.81 15.52 16.39
CA GLN A 277 -12.79 15.05 17.33
C GLN A 277 -12.98 13.56 17.56
N ALA A 278 -11.94 12.76 17.31
CA ALA A 278 -11.98 11.33 17.57
C ALA A 278 -10.76 10.90 18.39
N ARG A 279 -11.00 10.20 19.50
CA ARG A 279 -9.95 9.54 20.28
C ARG A 279 -9.96 8.07 19.90
N GLY A 280 -8.94 7.58 19.19
CA GLY A 280 -8.82 6.19 18.78
C GLY A 280 -9.01 5.21 19.94
N SER A 281 -9.20 3.93 19.61
CA SER A 281 -9.31 2.84 20.59
C SER A 281 -7.98 2.09 20.67
N PRO A 282 -7.57 1.58 21.86
CA PRO A 282 -6.41 0.68 21.94
C PRO A 282 -6.71 -0.68 21.33
N GLU A 283 -8.00 -1.02 21.16
CA GLU A 283 -8.45 -2.21 20.46
C GLU A 283 -8.41 -1.95 18.95
N VAL A 284 -7.52 -2.66 18.25
CA VAL A 284 -7.47 -2.62 16.79
C VAL A 284 -8.62 -3.47 16.25
N ASP A 285 -9.56 -2.81 15.55
CA ASP A 285 -10.62 -3.48 14.81
C ASP A 285 -10.06 -4.02 13.48
N LEU A 286 -9.66 -5.29 13.49
CA LEU A 286 -9.11 -5.98 12.30
C LEU A 286 -10.20 -6.30 11.26
N ASP A 287 -11.48 -6.24 11.63
CA ASP A 287 -12.59 -6.50 10.72
C ASP A 287 -12.97 -5.24 9.90
N ASN A 288 -12.46 -4.08 10.31
CA ASN A 288 -12.59 -2.83 9.57
C ASN A 288 -11.65 -2.80 8.35
N THR A 289 -12.07 -3.50 7.30
CA THR A 289 -11.29 -3.63 6.06
C THR A 289 -11.45 -2.46 5.09
N VAL A 290 -12.40 -1.56 5.33
CA VAL A 290 -12.79 -0.50 4.38
C VAL A 290 -12.45 0.89 4.93
N GLY A 291 -12.72 1.17 6.21
CA GLY A 291 -12.46 2.49 6.79
C GLY A 291 -13.59 3.51 6.55
N VAL A 292 -13.59 4.57 7.36
CA VAL A 292 -14.66 5.58 7.38
C VAL A 292 -14.19 6.86 6.73
N LEU A 293 -15.05 7.45 5.88
CA LEU A 293 -14.84 8.78 5.32
C LEU A 293 -15.25 9.86 6.33
N LEU A 294 -14.32 10.74 6.72
CA LEU A 294 -14.61 11.89 7.59
C LEU A 294 -14.61 13.20 6.81
N TYR A 295 -15.65 14.01 6.98
CA TYR A 295 -15.72 15.39 6.48
C TYR A 295 -16.17 16.35 7.58
N ALA A 296 -15.44 17.46 7.75
CA ALA A 296 -15.80 18.55 8.66
C ALA A 296 -15.79 19.92 7.96
N ASP A 297 -16.74 20.79 8.29
CA ASP A 297 -16.72 22.21 7.86
C ASP A 297 -15.76 23.06 8.69
N GLU A 298 -15.37 22.60 9.87
CA GLU A 298 -14.29 23.20 10.67
C GLU A 298 -13.13 22.21 10.80
N ASP A 299 -12.61 21.98 12.00
CA ASP A 299 -11.37 21.24 12.21
C ASP A 299 -11.60 19.73 12.31
N VAL A 300 -10.58 18.95 11.94
CA VAL A 300 -10.51 17.52 12.30
C VAL A 300 -9.35 17.28 13.24
N GLU A 301 -9.65 16.75 14.42
CA GLU A 301 -8.68 16.39 15.45
C GLU A 301 -8.73 14.88 15.71
N LEU A 302 -7.66 14.18 15.33
CA LEU A 302 -7.50 12.75 15.56
C LEU A 302 -6.43 12.53 16.64
N ALA A 303 -6.77 11.78 17.67
CA ALA A 303 -5.87 11.51 18.79
C ALA A 303 -5.81 10.02 19.10
N ALA A 304 -4.62 9.50 19.36
CA ALA A 304 -4.45 8.14 19.88
C ALA A 304 -5.15 7.96 21.26
N PRO A 305 -5.58 6.74 21.64
CA PRO A 305 -6.30 6.49 22.90
C PRO A 305 -5.53 6.98 24.14
N GLU A 306 -4.22 6.79 24.15
CA GLU A 306 -3.31 7.18 25.22
C GLU A 306 -2.97 8.67 25.24
N ALA A 307 -3.37 9.41 24.19
CA ALA A 307 -3.12 10.83 24.08
C ALA A 307 -3.89 11.58 25.17
N THR A 308 -3.17 12.30 26.03
CA THR A 308 -3.77 13.09 27.11
C THR A 308 -3.82 14.56 26.70
N LYS A 309 -5.02 15.14 26.60
CA LYS A 309 -5.19 16.56 26.28
C LYS A 309 -4.73 17.43 27.46
N ASN A 310 -3.67 18.20 27.28
CA ASN A 310 -3.19 19.19 28.24
C ASN A 310 -3.45 20.60 27.68
N VAL A 311 -4.52 21.23 28.18
CA VAL A 311 -5.04 22.56 27.79
C VAL A 311 -5.29 22.69 26.29
N ASP A 312 -4.23 22.81 25.48
CA ASP A 312 -4.27 23.03 24.02
C ASP A 312 -3.44 22.00 23.21
N GLN A 313 -2.81 21.01 23.86
CA GLN A 313 -1.98 20.02 23.17
C GLN A 313 -2.19 18.63 23.75
N TYR A 314 -2.36 17.62 22.89
CA TYR A 314 -2.28 16.24 23.35
C TYR A 314 -0.82 15.84 23.57
N VAL A 315 -0.56 15.21 24.71
CA VAL A 315 0.72 14.58 25.03
C VAL A 315 0.54 13.07 24.95
N VAL A 316 1.34 12.42 24.13
CA VAL A 316 1.34 10.96 23.94
C VAL A 316 2.62 10.40 24.57
N ALA A 317 2.48 9.42 25.45
CA ALA A 317 3.62 8.59 25.81
C ALA A 317 3.85 7.62 24.64
N ALA A 318 4.92 7.83 23.87
CA ALA A 318 5.19 7.02 22.68
C ALA A 318 5.28 5.53 23.05
N ASP A 319 4.39 4.71 22.49
CA ASP A 319 4.52 3.25 22.57
C ASP A 319 5.70 2.81 21.69
N PRO A 320 6.73 2.16 22.26
CA PRO A 320 7.93 1.77 21.52
C PRO A 320 7.65 0.73 20.42
N ILE A 321 6.63 -0.11 20.57
CA ILE A 321 6.24 -1.12 19.58
C ILE A 321 5.57 -0.44 18.39
N VAL A 322 4.59 0.41 18.66
CA VAL A 322 3.87 1.12 17.60
C VAL A 322 4.83 2.06 16.86
N THR A 323 5.73 2.74 17.58
CA THR A 323 6.78 3.58 16.97
C THR A 323 7.67 2.77 16.04
N PHE A 324 8.05 1.56 16.43
CA PHE A 324 8.88 0.69 15.60
C PHE A 324 8.15 0.21 14.34
N PHE A 325 6.89 -0.21 14.45
CA PHE A 325 6.14 -0.65 13.27
C PHE A 325 5.77 0.52 12.36
N GLY A 326 5.55 1.72 12.89
CA GLY A 326 5.39 2.94 12.08
C GLY A 326 6.66 3.29 11.29
N GLN A 327 7.85 2.91 11.78
CA GLN A 327 9.13 3.08 11.07
C GLN A 327 9.40 2.00 10.01
N MET A 328 8.49 1.03 9.82
CA MET A 328 8.68 -0.05 8.86
C MET A 328 8.68 0.51 7.43
N PRO A 329 9.72 0.23 6.62
CA PRO A 329 9.74 0.70 5.24
C PRO A 329 8.56 0.15 4.42
N PRO A 330 8.09 0.89 3.41
CA PRO A 330 7.05 0.42 2.50
C PRO A 330 7.39 -0.94 1.87
N LEU A 331 6.37 -1.73 1.54
CA LEU A 331 6.51 -3.06 0.93
C LEU A 331 7.30 -4.08 1.75
N THR A 332 7.78 -3.75 2.95
CA THR A 332 8.50 -4.68 3.84
C THR A 332 7.77 -6.02 3.98
N PRO A 333 6.44 -6.10 4.22
CA PRO A 333 5.76 -7.39 4.28
C PRO A 333 5.92 -8.24 3.01
N ILE A 334 5.88 -7.63 1.83
CA ILE A 334 6.06 -8.33 0.55
C ILE A 334 7.51 -8.76 0.40
N ILE A 335 8.46 -7.84 0.62
CA ILE A 335 9.90 -8.10 0.54
C ILE A 335 10.32 -9.22 1.49
N LEU A 336 9.82 -9.22 2.72
CA LEU A 336 10.09 -10.28 3.69
C LEU A 336 9.44 -11.61 3.29
N SER A 337 8.31 -11.58 2.59
CA SER A 337 7.66 -12.80 2.08
C SER A 337 8.40 -13.41 0.89
N GLU A 338 9.14 -12.60 0.12
CA GLU A 338 9.94 -13.05 -1.01
C GLU A 338 11.24 -13.70 -0.51
N ASN A 339 11.39 -14.99 -0.81
CA ASN A 339 12.58 -15.78 -0.48
C ASN A 339 12.91 -15.85 1.02
N LEU A 340 11.91 -15.70 1.90
CA LEU A 340 12.09 -15.92 3.33
C LEU A 340 12.74 -17.28 3.58
N PRO A 341 13.81 -17.36 4.39
CA PRO A 341 14.43 -18.62 4.75
C PRO A 341 13.41 -19.62 5.27
N VAL A 342 13.49 -20.88 4.86
CA VAL A 342 12.54 -21.94 5.28
C VAL A 342 12.60 -22.16 6.80
N SER A 343 13.72 -21.80 7.41
CA SER A 343 13.95 -21.83 8.85
C SER A 343 13.34 -20.66 9.61
N ALA A 344 12.85 -19.62 8.94
CA ALA A 344 12.26 -18.45 9.57
C ALA A 344 10.83 -18.76 10.08
N PRO A 345 10.54 -18.51 11.37
CA PRO A 345 9.19 -18.60 11.91
C PRO A 345 8.35 -17.37 11.54
N ASN A 346 7.04 -17.44 11.78
CA ASN A 346 6.09 -16.34 11.54
C ASN A 346 5.83 -15.52 12.81
N GLY A 347 5.23 -14.34 12.64
CA GLY A 347 4.75 -13.49 13.74
C GLY A 347 5.89 -12.99 14.63
N ILE A 348 5.67 -12.91 15.94
CA ILE A 348 6.66 -12.37 16.86
C ILE A 348 7.96 -13.19 16.93
N GLU A 349 7.85 -14.51 16.72
CA GLU A 349 9.01 -15.42 16.74
C GLU A 349 9.98 -15.12 15.60
N PHE A 350 9.52 -14.48 14.52
CA PHE A 350 10.38 -13.99 13.45
C PHE A 350 11.45 -13.04 13.98
N PHE A 351 11.09 -12.08 14.83
CA PHE A 351 12.03 -11.08 15.35
C PHE A 351 13.05 -11.71 16.30
N ARG A 352 12.64 -12.73 17.07
CA ARG A 352 13.56 -13.54 17.88
C ARG A 352 14.54 -14.33 17.01
N TRP A 353 14.03 -14.99 15.97
CA TRP A 353 14.85 -15.70 15.00
C TRP A 353 15.82 -14.76 14.27
N TYR A 354 15.36 -13.59 13.83
CA TYR A 354 16.17 -12.59 13.15
C TYR A 354 17.31 -12.09 14.03
N SER A 355 17.01 -11.77 15.30
CA SER A 355 18.01 -11.35 16.29
C SER A 355 19.07 -12.44 16.54
N ALA A 356 18.63 -13.71 16.68
CA ALA A 356 19.53 -14.84 16.87
C ALA A 356 20.42 -15.11 15.64
N GLN A 357 19.84 -15.11 14.44
CA GLN A 357 20.59 -15.28 13.20
C GLN A 357 21.55 -14.11 12.95
N SER A 358 21.16 -12.88 13.28
CA SER A 358 22.06 -11.74 13.14
C SER A 358 23.29 -11.82 14.04
N ALA A 359 23.17 -12.44 15.22
CA ALA A 359 24.29 -12.66 16.13
C ALA A 359 25.22 -13.79 15.66
N SER A 360 24.67 -14.80 14.97
CA SER A 360 25.42 -15.94 14.43
C SER A 360 24.86 -16.37 13.06
N PRO A 361 25.20 -15.64 11.97
CA PRO A 361 24.57 -15.82 10.67
C PRO A 361 24.76 -17.21 10.06
N GLY A 362 23.65 -17.90 9.77
CA GLY A 362 23.65 -19.06 8.89
C GLY A 362 23.85 -18.67 7.42
N GLU A 363 24.18 -19.65 6.57
CA GLU A 363 24.37 -19.42 5.13
C GLU A 363 23.08 -18.95 4.44
N GLU A 364 21.95 -19.60 4.76
CA GLU A 364 20.62 -19.25 4.23
C GLU A 364 20.23 -17.82 4.64
N PHE A 365 20.44 -17.47 5.91
CA PHE A 365 20.16 -16.13 6.44
C PHE A 365 21.04 -15.06 5.79
N SER A 366 22.35 -15.30 5.67
CA SER A 366 23.28 -14.33 5.07
C SER A 366 22.94 -14.06 3.61
N ARG A 367 22.58 -15.12 2.86
CA ARG A 367 22.16 -15.02 1.46
C ARG A 367 20.85 -14.25 1.29
N TRP A 368 19.87 -14.52 2.14
CA TRP A 368 18.60 -13.79 2.13
C TRP A 368 18.77 -12.31 2.55
N ARG A 369 19.49 -12.05 3.64
CA ARG A 369 19.66 -10.70 4.19
C ARG A 369 20.57 -9.84 3.32
N ASP A 370 21.76 -10.34 2.97
CA ASP A 370 22.81 -9.53 2.33
C ASP A 370 22.93 -9.77 0.82
N GLY A 371 22.27 -10.81 0.30
CA GLY A 371 22.38 -11.20 -1.10
C GLY A 371 23.72 -11.86 -1.42
N VAL A 372 23.86 -12.27 -2.68
CA VAL A 372 25.16 -12.75 -3.23
C VAL A 372 25.59 -11.94 -4.46
N GLY A 373 25.04 -10.74 -4.64
CA GLY A 373 25.35 -9.86 -5.75
C GLY A 373 24.81 -10.35 -7.10
N THR A 374 23.75 -11.16 -7.09
CA THR A 374 23.05 -11.60 -8.31
C THR A 374 21.65 -11.02 -8.35
N GLU A 375 21.09 -10.83 -9.56
CA GLU A 375 19.70 -10.38 -9.73
C GLU A 375 18.68 -11.36 -9.11
N LEU A 376 19.03 -12.64 -8.97
CA LEU A 376 18.15 -13.67 -8.40
C LEU A 376 18.16 -13.68 -6.87
N GLU A 377 19.23 -13.19 -6.26
CA GLU A 377 19.44 -13.15 -4.81
C GLU A 377 20.04 -11.79 -4.44
N PRO A 378 19.27 -10.69 -4.62
CA PRO A 378 19.76 -9.32 -4.43
C PRO A 378 19.98 -8.96 -2.95
N GLY A 379 19.44 -9.76 -2.03
CA GLY A 379 19.40 -9.43 -0.60
C GLY A 379 18.24 -8.50 -0.26
N LEU A 380 18.14 -8.14 1.01
CA LEU A 380 17.18 -7.16 1.48
C LEU A 380 17.66 -5.73 1.15
N PRO A 381 16.74 -4.82 0.79
CA PRO A 381 17.01 -3.39 0.75
C PRO A 381 17.63 -2.86 2.05
N GLY A 382 18.44 -1.79 1.95
CA GLY A 382 19.19 -1.24 3.08
C GLY A 382 18.31 -0.76 4.23
N ASP A 383 17.27 0.00 3.91
CA ASP A 383 16.24 0.49 4.83
C ASP A 383 15.49 -0.64 5.55
N VAL A 384 15.09 -1.69 4.84
CA VAL A 384 14.45 -2.88 5.43
C VAL A 384 15.38 -3.57 6.42
N ARG A 385 16.68 -3.69 6.10
CA ARG A 385 17.67 -4.23 7.03
C ARG A 385 17.87 -3.36 8.25
N ASP A 386 18.00 -2.06 8.07
CA ASP A 386 18.20 -1.11 9.17
C ASP A 386 17.01 -1.12 10.13
N TRP A 387 15.78 -1.15 9.59
CA TRP A 387 14.56 -1.33 10.38
C TRP A 387 14.57 -2.66 11.15
N LEU A 388 14.83 -3.78 10.48
CA LEU A 388 14.92 -5.09 11.15
C LEU A 388 16.01 -5.13 12.22
N ASP A 389 17.16 -4.48 12.00
CA ASP A 389 18.23 -4.40 12.99
C ASP A 389 17.82 -3.58 14.21
N SER A 390 16.99 -2.55 14.05
CA SER A 390 16.44 -1.77 15.15
C SER A 390 15.50 -2.58 16.05
N SER A 391 14.87 -3.64 15.52
CA SER A 391 13.97 -4.54 16.27
C SER A 391 14.63 -5.16 17.50
N ARG A 392 15.97 -5.30 17.51
CA ARG A 392 16.71 -5.88 18.64
C ARG A 392 16.61 -5.03 19.90
N GLN A 393 16.45 -3.71 19.76
CA GLN A 393 16.34 -2.77 20.88
C GLN A 393 14.97 -2.84 21.55
N ILE A 394 13.95 -3.23 20.80
CA ILE A 394 12.57 -3.29 21.27
C ILE A 394 12.04 -4.73 21.44
N LEU A 395 12.90 -5.74 21.22
CA LEU A 395 12.54 -7.15 21.32
C LEU A 395 11.90 -7.52 22.67
N PRO A 396 12.37 -7.03 23.84
CA PRO A 396 11.69 -7.29 25.11
C PRO A 396 10.25 -6.80 25.15
N GLN A 397 9.97 -5.65 24.54
CA GLN A 397 8.63 -5.06 24.47
C GLN A 397 7.74 -5.88 23.52
N LEU A 398 8.27 -6.26 22.35
CA LEU A 398 7.62 -7.15 21.40
C LEU A 398 7.22 -8.49 22.05
N GLU A 399 8.12 -9.08 22.85
CA GLU A 399 7.85 -10.32 23.58
C GLU A 399 6.80 -10.13 24.68
N ALA A 400 6.85 -9.02 25.42
CA ALA A 400 5.84 -8.71 26.43
C ALA A 400 4.44 -8.57 25.80
N TRP A 401 4.33 -7.82 24.70
CA TRP A 401 3.09 -7.61 23.97
C TRP A 401 2.47 -8.90 23.44
N ALA A 402 3.30 -9.80 22.89
CA ALA A 402 2.81 -11.10 22.41
C ALA A 402 2.27 -11.99 23.56
N ASN A 403 2.86 -11.89 24.76
CA ASN A 403 2.42 -12.67 25.92
C ASN A 403 1.13 -12.12 26.57
N GLU A 404 0.85 -10.83 26.39
CA GLU A 404 -0.36 -10.17 26.92
C GLU A 404 -1.62 -10.41 26.06
N GLY A 405 -1.49 -11.15 24.95
CA GLY A 405 -2.61 -11.50 24.07
C GLY A 405 -2.85 -10.52 22.92
N GLY A 406 -2.02 -9.49 22.77
CA GLY A 406 -2.08 -8.55 21.65
C GLY A 406 -1.59 -9.12 20.32
N GLY A 407 -0.87 -10.24 20.32
CA GLY A 407 -0.26 -10.86 19.13
C GLY A 407 -0.99 -12.07 18.57
N ARG A 408 -2.34 -12.10 18.60
CA ARG A 408 -3.13 -13.14 17.93
C ARG A 408 -3.58 -12.76 16.54
#